data_AF-A0AAD1IRK8-F1
#
_entry.id   AF-A0AAD1IRK8-F1
#
_cell.length_a   1.000
_cell.length_b   1.000
_cell.length_c   1.000
_cell.angle_alpha   90.00
_cell.angle_beta   90.00
_cell.angle_gamma   90.00
#
_symmetry.space_group_name_H-M   'P 1'
#
loop_
_entity.id
_entity.type
_entity.pdbx_description
1 polymer ?
#
loop_
_entity_poly.entity_id
_entity_poly.type
_entity_poly.pdbx_seq_one_letter_code
_entity_poly.pdbx_strand_id
1 'polypeptide(L)'
;MDLVGSVLVAAAIALIVTALIEAPVRGWTDPLVLALFGGGTLATSVFVLVELRIAHPLLQLRMFADRSFGGGALAVALQFMVMFGVAYLIVQYVQLVLGYGPMKSALAMAPIGVPLVAVSALAPWLGPRIGLRLLTVPGFLLVAAGLYLTSRITVDAVYVDLLWPLLLMGSGLGLCMAPATTAIVNATSAEDQGVAAAVNDAAREVGAAIGIAIAGSVLAAGYASRIHSVLTQMPPQARGPFSDSLAAALEVVEGGGPAAQPLAAAAKAAFTHGHSQAALVLAAATVVSAIVLALWIPEREPAPYGRHAKLDDQPVREPAVVA
;
A
#
# COMPACT_ATOMS: atom_id res chain seq x y z
N MET A 1 5.35 17.93 -24.94
CA MET A 1 5.55 17.43 -23.56
C MET A 1 5.11 18.53 -22.62
N ASP A 2 4.20 18.24 -21.71
CA ASP A 2 3.76 19.19 -20.69
C ASP A 2 4.70 19.14 -19.47
N LEU A 3 5.68 20.03 -19.46
CA LEU A 3 6.66 20.13 -18.38
C LEU A 3 6.02 20.64 -17.08
N VAL A 4 5.02 21.52 -17.19
CA VAL A 4 4.35 22.13 -16.03
C VAL A 4 3.48 21.09 -15.33
N GLY A 5 2.66 20.36 -16.09
CA GLY A 5 1.88 19.23 -15.58
C GLY A 5 2.75 18.17 -14.90
N SER A 6 3.89 17.82 -15.54
CA SER A 6 4.85 16.85 -14.99
C SER A 6 5.45 17.28 -13.65
N VAL A 7 5.87 18.55 -13.53
CA VAL A 7 6.44 19.07 -12.27
C VAL A 7 5.37 19.15 -11.19
N LEU A 8 4.15 19.59 -11.52
CA LEU A 8 3.06 19.71 -10.55
C LEU A 8 2.64 18.36 -9.99
N VAL A 9 2.49 17.33 -10.83
CA VAL A 9 2.08 16.00 -10.35
C VAL A 9 3.18 15.33 -9.53
N ALA A 10 4.45 15.47 -9.93
CA ALA A 10 5.59 14.96 -9.16
C ALA A 10 5.68 15.65 -7.78
N ALA A 11 5.53 16.99 -7.75
CA ALA A 11 5.51 17.74 -6.49
C ALA A 11 4.31 17.34 -5.62
N ALA A 12 3.12 17.16 -6.21
CA ALA A 12 1.93 16.74 -5.48
C ALA A 12 2.14 15.38 -4.80
N ILE A 13 2.61 14.37 -5.54
CA ILE A 13 2.87 13.03 -5.01
C ILE A 13 3.94 13.09 -3.92
N ALA A 14 5.08 13.75 -4.19
CA ALA A 14 6.16 13.88 -3.22
C ALA A 14 5.68 14.52 -1.90
N LEU A 15 4.93 15.61 -1.97
CA LEU A 15 4.42 16.31 -0.78
C LEU A 15 3.41 15.45 0.00
N ILE A 16 2.46 14.82 -0.69
CA ILE A 16 1.43 13.99 -0.04
C ILE A 16 2.04 12.73 0.58
N VAL A 17 2.91 12.03 -0.15
CA VAL A 17 3.59 10.82 0.32
C VAL A 17 4.48 11.16 1.52
N THR A 18 5.25 12.25 1.45
CA THR A 18 6.06 12.69 2.59
C THR A 18 5.19 13.01 3.81
N ALA A 19 4.07 13.72 3.62
CA ALA A 19 3.14 14.02 4.71
C ALA A 19 2.60 12.74 5.37
N LEU A 20 2.20 11.75 4.57
CA LEU A 20 1.68 10.46 5.05
C LEU A 20 2.72 9.65 5.82
N ILE A 21 3.99 9.67 5.39
CA ILE A 21 5.08 8.95 6.06
C ILE A 21 5.47 9.64 7.37
N GLU A 22 5.47 10.97 7.41
CA GLU A 22 5.86 11.76 8.59
C GLU A 22 4.75 11.86 9.64
N ALA A 23 3.47 11.84 9.24
CA ALA A 23 2.33 12.03 10.14
C ALA A 23 2.27 11.05 11.34
N PRO A 24 2.54 9.73 11.18
CA PRO A 24 2.56 8.80 12.32
C PRO A 24 3.63 9.10 13.37
N VAL A 25 4.76 9.69 12.96
CA VAL A 25 5.91 9.94 13.82
C VAL A 25 5.84 11.34 14.43
N ARG A 26 5.54 12.36 13.64
CA ARG A 26 5.47 13.76 14.07
C ARG A 26 4.11 14.15 14.66
N GLY A 27 3.07 13.39 14.33
CA GLY A 27 1.69 13.71 14.63
C GLY A 27 0.97 14.43 13.48
N TRP A 28 -0.33 14.15 13.36
CA TRP A 28 -1.18 14.66 12.27
C TRP A 28 -1.42 16.18 12.32
N THR A 29 -1.13 16.82 13.45
CA THR A 29 -1.27 18.27 13.65
C THR A 29 0.05 19.02 13.62
N ASP A 30 1.17 18.35 13.34
CA ASP A 30 2.47 19.00 13.21
C ASP A 30 2.45 20.01 12.06
N PRO A 31 2.96 21.26 12.25
CA PRO A 31 2.91 22.29 11.22
C PRO A 31 3.55 21.89 9.90
N LEU A 32 4.63 21.09 9.91
CA LEU A 32 5.27 20.60 8.69
C LEU A 32 4.35 19.62 7.97
N VAL A 33 3.74 18.67 8.69
CA VAL A 33 2.79 17.70 8.11
C VAL A 33 1.60 18.42 7.47
N LEU A 34 1.04 19.43 8.15
CA LEU A 34 -0.04 20.25 7.61
C LEU A 34 0.39 21.07 6.38
N ALA A 35 1.60 21.65 6.40
CA ALA A 35 2.16 22.37 5.26
C ALA A 35 2.38 21.46 4.05
N LEU A 36 2.86 20.23 4.26
CA LEU A 36 3.04 19.23 3.21
C LEU A 36 1.69 18.80 2.61
N PHE A 37 0.68 18.50 3.44
CA PHE A 37 -0.67 18.20 2.94
C PHE A 37 -1.29 19.39 2.19
N GLY A 38 -1.14 20.60 2.72
CA GLY A 38 -1.62 21.83 2.09
C GLY A 38 -0.95 22.09 0.74
N GLY A 39 0.37 21.99 0.69
CA GLY A 39 1.16 22.14 -0.54
C GLY A 39 0.86 21.06 -1.57
N GLY A 40 0.73 19.81 -1.14
CA GLY A 40 0.36 18.68 -2.01
C GLY A 40 -1.04 18.86 -2.59
N THR A 41 -2.03 19.20 -1.76
CA THR A 41 -3.41 19.47 -2.19
C THR A 41 -3.48 20.63 -3.18
N LEU A 42 -2.72 21.70 -2.92
CA LEU A 42 -2.61 22.84 -3.82
C LEU A 42 -1.99 22.42 -5.16
N ALA A 43 -0.87 21.69 -5.14
CA ALA A 43 -0.21 21.20 -6.34
C ALA A 43 -1.13 20.29 -7.18
N THR A 44 -1.86 19.36 -6.55
CA THR A 44 -2.88 18.53 -7.22
C THR A 44 -3.98 19.38 -7.83
N SER A 45 -4.49 20.38 -7.10
CA SER A 45 -5.56 21.25 -7.58
C SER A 45 -5.12 22.06 -8.79
N VAL A 46 -3.91 22.63 -8.75
CA VAL A 46 -3.32 23.38 -9.86
C VAL A 46 -3.07 22.45 -11.05
N PHE A 47 -2.54 21.24 -10.82
CA PHE A 47 -2.37 20.22 -11.87
C PHE A 47 -3.69 19.94 -12.60
N VAL A 48 -4.76 19.61 -11.86
CA VAL A 48 -6.07 19.33 -12.45
C VAL A 48 -6.60 20.53 -13.24
N LEU A 49 -6.47 21.74 -12.71
CA LEU A 49 -6.93 22.95 -13.41
C LEU A 49 -6.14 23.25 -14.69
N VAL A 50 -4.84 22.95 -14.70
CA VAL A 50 -3.96 23.13 -15.86
C VAL A 50 -4.28 22.08 -16.93
N GLU A 51 -4.34 20.80 -16.55
CA GLU A 51 -4.65 19.69 -17.45
C GLU A 51 -6.04 19.80 -18.10
N LEU A 52 -7.03 20.34 -17.38
CA LEU A 52 -8.36 20.59 -17.94
C LEU A 52 -8.40 21.72 -18.98
N ARG A 53 -7.36 22.56 -19.05
CA ARG A 53 -7.30 23.72 -19.95
C ARG A 53 -6.37 23.53 -21.15
N ILE A 54 -5.42 22.60 -21.07
CA ILE A 54 -4.41 22.38 -22.12
C ILE A 54 -5.00 21.50 -23.25
N ALA A 55 -4.66 21.81 -24.50
CA ALA A 55 -5.15 21.09 -25.68
C ALA A 55 -4.57 19.68 -25.84
N HIS A 56 -3.35 19.45 -25.35
CA HIS A 56 -2.66 18.15 -25.32
C HIS A 56 -2.26 17.82 -23.87
N PRO A 57 -3.22 17.39 -23.03
CA PRO A 57 -2.98 17.10 -21.62
C PRO A 57 -1.99 15.93 -21.45
N LEU A 58 -1.20 15.97 -20.38
CA LEU A 58 -0.33 14.85 -19.98
C LEU A 58 -1.16 13.66 -19.52
N LEU A 59 -2.26 13.92 -18.82
CA LEU A 59 -3.15 12.89 -18.28
C LEU A 59 -4.59 13.20 -18.63
N GLN A 60 -5.15 12.39 -19.54
CA GLN A 60 -6.56 12.50 -19.86
C GLN A 60 -7.40 12.02 -18.67
N LEU A 61 -7.84 12.95 -17.81
CA LEU A 61 -8.60 12.63 -16.58
C LEU A 61 -9.87 11.80 -16.84
N ARG A 62 -10.41 11.85 -18.07
CA ARG A 62 -11.53 11.02 -18.53
C ARG A 62 -11.22 9.53 -18.53
N MET A 63 -9.95 9.11 -18.58
CA MET A 63 -9.54 7.70 -18.47
C MET A 63 -9.94 7.10 -17.12
N PHE A 64 -9.95 7.88 -16.03
CA PHE A 64 -10.43 7.40 -14.73
C PHE A 64 -11.94 7.17 -14.67
N ALA A 65 -12.71 7.74 -15.59
CA ALA A 65 -14.14 7.43 -15.72
C ALA A 65 -14.37 6.03 -16.34
N ASP A 66 -13.37 5.48 -17.05
CA ASP A 66 -13.38 4.08 -17.46
C ASP A 66 -13.15 3.17 -16.25
N ARG A 67 -14.11 2.28 -16.01
CA ARG A 67 -14.08 1.38 -14.85
C ARG A 67 -12.90 0.41 -14.86
N SER A 68 -12.37 0.07 -16.04
CA SER A 68 -11.22 -0.83 -16.17
C SER A 68 -9.93 -0.11 -15.79
N PHE A 69 -9.72 1.10 -16.31
CA PHE A 69 -8.54 1.91 -15.99
C PHE A 69 -8.56 2.40 -14.53
N GLY A 70 -9.63 3.08 -14.12
CA GLY A 70 -9.78 3.59 -12.75
C GLY A 70 -9.83 2.48 -11.71
N GLY A 71 -10.51 1.37 -12.02
CA GLY A 71 -10.56 0.19 -11.15
C GLY A 71 -9.20 -0.51 -11.04
N GLY A 72 -8.42 -0.57 -12.12
CA GLY A 72 -7.05 -1.08 -12.13
C GLY A 72 -6.11 -0.22 -11.27
N ALA A 73 -6.12 1.09 -11.45
CA ALA A 73 -5.32 2.02 -10.66
C ALA A 73 -5.66 1.92 -9.15
N LEU A 74 -6.96 1.84 -8.82
CA LEU A 74 -7.41 1.61 -7.45
C LEU A 74 -6.94 0.26 -6.90
N ALA A 75 -7.03 -0.82 -7.68
CA ALA A 75 -6.55 -2.14 -7.28
C ALA A 75 -5.05 -2.13 -6.94
N VAL A 76 -4.24 -1.47 -7.78
CA VAL A 76 -2.80 -1.29 -7.54
C VAL A 76 -2.56 -0.50 -6.25
N ALA A 77 -3.26 0.62 -6.06
CA ALA A 77 -3.10 1.43 -4.85
C ALA A 77 -3.45 0.63 -3.58
N LEU A 78 -4.58 -0.09 -3.58
CA LEU A 78 -4.99 -0.91 -2.45
C LEU A 78 -4.03 -2.08 -2.19
N GLN A 79 -3.48 -2.68 -3.23
CA GLN A 79 -2.49 -3.74 -3.10
C GLN A 79 -1.19 -3.23 -2.48
N PHE A 80 -0.68 -2.08 -2.92
CA PHE A 80 0.54 -1.48 -2.38
C PHE A 80 0.34 -0.94 -0.97
N MET A 81 -0.86 -0.43 -0.65
CA MET A 81 -1.26 -0.10 0.73
C MET A 81 -1.12 -1.30 1.65
N VAL A 82 -1.68 -2.46 1.27
CA VAL A 82 -1.60 -3.66 2.09
C VAL A 82 -0.15 -4.16 2.17
N MET A 83 0.56 -4.22 1.04
CA MET A 83 1.93 -4.73 0.97
C MET A 83 2.90 -3.92 1.86
N PHE A 84 2.88 -2.60 1.76
CA PHE A 84 3.78 -1.75 2.56
C PHE A 84 3.31 -1.59 4.01
N GLY A 85 2.01 -1.63 4.29
CA GLY A 85 1.51 -1.69 5.66
C GLY A 85 1.96 -2.96 6.39
N VAL A 86 1.88 -4.12 5.72
CA VAL A 86 2.43 -5.40 6.23
C VAL A 86 3.93 -5.30 6.43
N ALA A 87 4.67 -4.86 5.41
CA ALA A 87 6.13 -4.74 5.49
C ALA A 87 6.55 -3.84 6.66
N TYR A 88 5.90 -2.69 6.84
CA TYR A 88 6.13 -1.79 7.95
C TYR A 88 5.94 -2.50 9.30
N LEU A 89 4.80 -3.15 9.54
CA LEU A 89 4.54 -3.82 10.82
C LEU A 89 5.53 -4.92 11.12
N ILE A 90 5.80 -5.78 10.14
CA ILE A 90 6.70 -6.92 10.34
C ILE A 90 8.12 -6.44 10.62
N VAL A 91 8.62 -5.48 9.83
CA VAL A 91 9.97 -4.94 10.00
C VAL A 91 10.11 -4.28 11.37
N GLN A 92 9.12 -3.48 11.79
CA GLN A 92 9.13 -2.84 13.11
C GLN A 92 9.10 -3.87 14.24
N TYR A 93 8.31 -4.94 14.11
CA TYR A 93 8.27 -6.02 15.10
C TYR A 93 9.61 -6.75 15.24
N VAL A 94 10.21 -7.20 14.13
CA VAL A 94 11.47 -7.96 14.20
C VAL A 94 12.64 -7.09 14.65
N GLN A 95 12.65 -5.79 14.31
CA GLN A 95 13.69 -4.88 14.77
C GLN A 95 13.53 -4.52 16.24
N LEU A 96 12.35 -4.03 16.64
CA LEU A 96 12.19 -3.43 17.98
C LEU A 96 11.81 -4.45 19.06
N VAL A 97 11.15 -5.56 18.72
CA VAL A 97 10.79 -6.61 19.67
C VAL A 97 11.85 -7.71 19.69
N LEU A 98 12.14 -8.31 18.53
CA LEU A 98 13.11 -9.41 18.40
C LEU A 98 14.57 -8.95 18.38
N GLY A 99 14.83 -7.64 18.28
CA GLY A 99 16.18 -7.08 18.31
C GLY A 99 17.02 -7.39 17.07
N TYR A 100 16.38 -7.60 15.91
CA TYR A 100 17.11 -7.90 14.68
C TYR A 100 17.74 -6.63 14.11
N GLY A 101 19.01 -6.71 13.70
CA GLY A 101 19.63 -5.65 12.92
C GLY A 101 19.00 -5.50 11.52
N PRO A 102 19.29 -4.43 10.77
CA PRO A 102 18.67 -4.15 9.48
C PRO A 102 18.81 -5.29 8.46
N MET A 103 20.02 -5.84 8.32
CA MET A 103 20.28 -6.95 7.40
C MET A 103 19.47 -8.21 7.77
N LYS A 104 19.43 -8.56 9.06
CA LYS A 104 18.67 -9.73 9.54
C LYS A 104 17.16 -9.53 9.35
N SER A 105 16.68 -8.30 9.49
CA SER A 105 15.27 -7.94 9.27
C SER A 105 14.87 -8.06 7.80
N ALA A 106 15.74 -7.66 6.88
CA ALA A 106 15.53 -7.88 5.44
C ALA A 106 15.48 -9.38 5.11
N LEU A 107 16.40 -10.18 5.67
CA LEU A 107 16.38 -11.64 5.50
C LEU A 107 15.15 -12.30 6.12
N ALA A 108 14.65 -11.77 7.24
CA ALA A 108 13.42 -12.23 7.89
C ALA A 108 12.16 -11.98 7.02
N MET A 109 12.20 -10.99 6.13
CA MET A 109 11.13 -10.76 5.16
C MET A 109 11.22 -11.64 3.92
N ALA A 110 12.41 -12.16 3.58
CA ALA A 110 12.66 -12.88 2.34
C ALA A 110 11.68 -14.05 2.06
N PRO A 111 11.23 -14.85 3.06
CA PRO A 111 10.33 -15.96 2.80
C PRO A 111 8.96 -15.56 2.23
N ILE A 112 8.51 -14.31 2.39
CA ILE A 112 7.27 -13.83 1.76
C ILE A 112 7.30 -13.99 0.24
N GLY A 113 8.50 -13.89 -0.36
CA GLY A 113 8.69 -13.94 -1.81
C GLY A 113 8.46 -15.33 -2.39
N VAL A 114 8.68 -16.40 -1.63
CA VAL A 114 8.55 -17.78 -2.12
C VAL A 114 7.12 -18.09 -2.56
N PRO A 115 6.08 -17.97 -1.70
CA PRO A 115 4.71 -18.19 -2.12
C PRO A 115 4.21 -17.10 -3.06
N LEU A 116 4.70 -15.86 -2.94
CA LEU A 116 4.35 -14.78 -3.87
C LEU A 116 4.70 -15.18 -5.30
N VAL A 117 5.95 -15.59 -5.56
CA VAL A 117 6.40 -16.01 -6.88
C VAL A 117 5.69 -17.29 -7.33
N ALA A 118 5.58 -18.29 -6.45
CA ALA A 118 4.97 -19.58 -6.79
C ALA A 118 3.49 -19.43 -7.16
N VAL A 119 2.72 -18.64 -6.41
CA VAL A 119 1.29 -18.42 -6.66
C VAL A 119 1.08 -17.48 -7.85
N SER A 120 1.93 -16.45 -8.01
CA SER A 120 1.86 -15.54 -9.18
C SER A 120 2.02 -16.29 -10.50
N ALA A 121 2.82 -17.35 -10.53
CA ALA A 121 3.01 -18.17 -11.74
C ALA A 121 1.70 -18.86 -12.21
N LEU A 122 0.70 -18.99 -11.34
CA LEU A 122 -0.60 -19.58 -11.67
C LEU A 122 -1.55 -18.57 -12.35
N ALA A 123 -1.30 -17.28 -12.21
CA ALA A 123 -2.23 -16.25 -12.67
C ALA A 123 -2.44 -16.23 -14.20
N PRO A 124 -1.43 -16.43 -15.07
CA PRO A 124 -1.65 -16.51 -16.52
C PRO A 124 -2.55 -17.67 -16.94
N TRP A 125 -2.55 -18.76 -16.17
CA TRP A 125 -3.37 -19.95 -16.43
C TRP A 125 -4.79 -19.81 -15.86
N LEU A 126 -4.93 -19.25 -14.66
CA LEU A 126 -6.20 -19.08 -13.98
C LEU A 126 -6.97 -17.86 -14.47
N GLY A 127 -6.28 -16.75 -14.77
CA GLY A 127 -6.86 -15.46 -15.16
C GLY A 127 -7.88 -15.56 -16.28
N PRO A 128 -7.56 -16.21 -17.43
CA PRO A 128 -8.50 -16.39 -18.52
C PRO A 128 -9.71 -17.29 -18.17
N ARG A 129 -9.58 -18.15 -17.16
CA ARG A 129 -10.61 -19.14 -16.79
C ARG A 129 -11.60 -18.63 -15.74
N ILE A 130 -11.11 -17.89 -14.75
CA ILE A 130 -11.92 -17.47 -13.59
C ILE A 130 -12.03 -15.94 -13.42
N GLY A 131 -11.26 -15.16 -14.19
CA GLY A 131 -11.34 -13.70 -14.20
C GLY A 131 -10.64 -13.01 -13.02
N LEU A 132 -10.45 -11.69 -13.18
CA LEU A 132 -9.73 -10.82 -12.24
C LEU A 132 -10.33 -10.83 -10.82
N ARG A 133 -11.67 -10.80 -10.73
CA ARG A 133 -12.39 -10.75 -9.44
C ARG A 133 -12.16 -12.00 -8.59
N LEU A 134 -12.26 -13.19 -9.18
CA LEU A 134 -12.12 -14.46 -8.47
C LEU A 134 -10.67 -14.79 -8.09
N LEU A 135 -9.68 -14.07 -8.64
CA LEU A 135 -8.29 -14.13 -8.19
C LEU A 135 -8.00 -13.10 -7.10
N THR A 136 -8.46 -11.86 -7.29
CA THR A 136 -8.11 -10.74 -6.41
C THR A 136 -8.78 -10.86 -5.05
N VAL A 137 -10.06 -11.18 -5.00
CA VAL A 137 -10.82 -11.22 -3.72
C VAL A 137 -10.26 -12.29 -2.77
N PRO A 138 -10.06 -13.57 -3.18
CA PRO A 138 -9.44 -14.55 -2.30
C PRO A 138 -8.00 -14.17 -1.91
N GLY A 139 -7.25 -13.52 -2.80
CA GLY A 139 -5.90 -13.03 -2.51
C GLY A 139 -5.90 -12.04 -1.34
N PHE A 140 -6.76 -11.02 -1.38
CA PHE A 140 -6.92 -10.08 -0.27
C PHE A 140 -7.43 -10.76 1.01
N LEU A 141 -8.33 -11.74 0.92
CA LEU A 141 -8.79 -12.50 2.09
C LEU A 141 -7.66 -13.33 2.73
N LEU A 142 -6.77 -13.92 1.94
CA LEU A 142 -5.58 -14.60 2.45
C LEU A 142 -4.63 -13.63 3.17
N VAL A 143 -4.43 -12.43 2.60
CA VAL A 143 -3.62 -11.40 3.27
C VAL A 143 -4.28 -10.93 4.57
N ALA A 144 -5.59 -10.71 4.58
CA ALA A 144 -6.33 -10.35 5.78
C ALA A 144 -6.25 -11.44 6.86
N ALA A 145 -6.30 -12.72 6.48
CA ALA A 145 -6.10 -13.84 7.40
C ALA A 145 -4.67 -13.85 7.98
N GLY A 146 -3.66 -13.58 7.15
CA GLY A 146 -2.28 -13.46 7.62
C GLY A 146 -2.06 -12.28 8.57
N LEU A 147 -2.67 -11.13 8.30
CA LEU A 147 -2.69 -9.97 9.21
C LEU A 147 -3.43 -10.28 10.51
N TYR A 148 -4.54 -11.02 10.45
CA TYR A 148 -5.24 -11.49 11.64
C TYR A 148 -4.36 -12.41 12.49
N LEU A 149 -3.64 -13.36 11.89
CA LEU A 149 -2.68 -14.21 12.62
C LEU A 149 -1.53 -13.37 13.20
N THR A 150 -1.03 -12.39 12.45
CA THR A 150 -0.02 -11.43 12.90
C THR A 150 -0.48 -10.64 14.13
N SER A 151 -1.79 -10.34 14.24
CA SER A 151 -2.34 -9.67 15.42
C SER A 151 -2.28 -10.51 16.70
N ARG A 152 -2.06 -11.82 16.59
CA ARG A 152 -1.98 -12.74 17.73
C ARG A 152 -0.54 -12.94 18.23
N ILE A 153 0.45 -12.37 17.55
CA ILE A 153 1.85 -12.44 17.95
C ILE A 153 2.04 -11.68 19.27
N THR A 154 2.68 -12.33 20.23
CA THR A 154 2.97 -11.80 21.58
C THR A 154 4.45 -11.42 21.70
N VAL A 155 4.82 -10.72 22.78
CA VAL A 155 6.21 -10.27 23.00
C VAL A 155 7.22 -11.43 23.10
N ASP A 156 6.77 -12.63 23.48
CA ASP A 156 7.59 -13.83 23.63
C ASP A 156 7.69 -14.66 22.35
N ALA A 157 7.07 -14.18 21.25
CA ALA A 157 7.05 -14.92 20.00
C ALA A 157 8.45 -15.06 19.40
N VAL A 158 8.67 -16.20 18.76
CA VAL A 158 9.87 -16.48 17.97
C VAL A 158 9.59 -16.25 16.50
N TYR A 159 10.64 -16.19 15.68
CA TYR A 159 10.50 -15.94 14.24
C TYR A 159 9.56 -16.94 13.52
N VAL A 160 9.46 -18.17 14.00
CA VAL A 160 8.57 -19.19 13.42
C VAL A 160 7.09 -18.80 13.55
N ASP A 161 6.72 -18.08 14.60
CA ASP A 161 5.35 -17.59 14.81
C ASP A 161 4.96 -16.53 13.77
N LEU A 162 5.96 -15.81 13.24
CA LEU A 162 5.81 -14.83 12.17
C LEU A 162 5.86 -15.46 10.77
N LEU A 163 6.59 -16.57 10.61
CA LEU A 163 6.81 -17.21 9.31
C LEU A 163 5.49 -17.66 8.66
N TRP A 164 4.59 -18.29 9.41
CA TRP A 164 3.31 -18.76 8.86
C TRP A 164 2.39 -17.63 8.37
N PRO A 165 2.13 -16.57 9.17
CA PRO A 165 1.46 -15.37 8.68
C PRO A 165 2.12 -14.81 7.41
N LEU A 166 3.46 -14.73 7.40
CA LEU A 166 4.22 -14.18 6.28
C LEU A 166 4.00 -14.98 4.99
N LEU A 167 4.06 -16.31 5.06
CA LEU A 167 3.83 -17.18 3.91
C LEU A 167 2.37 -17.09 3.39
N LEU A 168 1.41 -16.96 4.31
CA LEU A 168 -0.01 -16.80 3.96
C LEU A 168 -0.26 -15.47 3.24
N MET A 169 0.32 -14.38 3.73
CA MET A 169 0.25 -13.07 3.09
C MET A 169 0.96 -13.08 1.73
N GLY A 170 2.14 -13.70 1.61
CA GLY A 170 2.84 -13.83 0.34
C GLY A 170 2.01 -14.60 -0.70
N SER A 171 1.30 -15.65 -0.29
CA SER A 171 0.38 -16.40 -1.15
C SER A 171 -0.77 -15.52 -1.66
N GLY A 172 -1.38 -14.73 -0.77
CA GLY A 172 -2.45 -13.80 -1.12
C GLY A 172 -2.00 -12.68 -2.07
N LEU A 173 -0.83 -12.09 -1.80
CA LEU A 173 -0.19 -11.09 -2.67
C LEU A 173 0.15 -11.66 -4.05
N GLY A 174 0.63 -12.90 -4.12
CA GLY A 174 0.91 -13.57 -5.39
C GLY A 174 -0.35 -13.79 -6.24
N LEU A 175 -1.48 -14.08 -5.60
CA LEU A 175 -2.74 -14.31 -6.31
C LEU A 175 -3.33 -13.02 -6.94
N CYS A 176 -3.09 -11.85 -6.34
CA CYS A 176 -3.63 -10.58 -6.82
C CYS A 176 -2.66 -9.73 -7.69
N MET A 177 -1.34 -9.91 -7.57
CA MET A 177 -0.33 -9.10 -8.30
C MET A 177 -0.46 -9.13 -9.84
N ALA A 178 -0.54 -10.34 -10.41
CA ALA A 178 -0.46 -10.53 -11.86
C ALA A 178 -1.73 -10.09 -12.63
N PRO A 179 -2.95 -10.33 -12.11
CA PRO A 179 -4.18 -9.86 -12.76
C PRO A 179 -4.32 -8.33 -12.81
N ALA A 180 -3.97 -7.62 -11.72
CA ALA A 180 -4.09 -6.16 -11.65
C ALA A 180 -3.15 -5.45 -12.65
N THR A 181 -1.93 -5.97 -12.81
CA THR A 181 -0.95 -5.43 -13.76
C THR A 181 -1.41 -5.65 -15.21
N THR A 182 -1.94 -6.85 -15.51
CA THR A 182 -2.47 -7.20 -16.84
C THR A 182 -3.66 -6.31 -17.23
N ALA A 183 -4.56 -6.01 -16.29
CA ALA A 183 -5.73 -5.16 -16.55
C ALA A 183 -5.35 -3.74 -17.00
N ILE A 184 -4.34 -3.14 -16.36
CA ILE A 184 -3.88 -1.78 -16.70
C ILE A 184 -3.22 -1.76 -18.08
N VAL A 185 -2.37 -2.74 -18.37
CA VAL A 185 -1.67 -2.84 -19.67
C VAL A 185 -2.68 -3.06 -20.80
N ASN A 186 -3.67 -3.93 -20.60
CA ASN A 186 -4.68 -4.25 -21.62
C ASN A 186 -5.70 -3.13 -21.84
N ALA A 187 -5.95 -2.29 -20.84
CA ALA A 187 -6.91 -1.17 -20.93
C ALA A 187 -6.35 0.07 -21.64
N THR A 188 -5.06 0.06 -22.02
CA THR A 188 -4.36 1.25 -22.51
C THR A 188 -3.86 1.05 -23.96
N SER A 189 -4.09 2.04 -24.82
CA SER A 189 -3.54 2.07 -26.18
C SER A 189 -2.01 2.07 -26.17
N ALA A 190 -1.35 1.65 -27.25
CA ALA A 190 0.11 1.65 -27.33
C ALA A 190 0.74 3.05 -27.16
N GLU A 191 0.00 4.09 -27.57
CA GLU A 191 0.43 5.50 -27.50
C GLU A 191 0.34 6.06 -26.07
N ASP A 192 -0.58 5.53 -25.25
CA ASP A 192 -0.82 5.98 -23.87
C ASP A 192 -0.08 5.14 -22.80
N GLN A 193 0.69 4.12 -23.19
CA GLN A 193 1.40 3.22 -22.26
C GLN A 193 2.31 3.98 -21.27
N GLY A 194 2.96 5.06 -21.72
CA GLY A 194 3.78 5.89 -20.84
C GLY A 194 2.97 6.58 -19.74
N VAL A 195 1.77 7.04 -20.06
CA VAL A 195 0.84 7.67 -19.10
C VAL A 195 0.30 6.63 -18.13
N ALA A 196 -0.10 5.45 -18.62
CA ALA A 196 -0.57 4.37 -17.76
C ALA A 196 0.51 3.85 -16.79
N ALA A 197 1.77 3.77 -17.23
CA ALA A 197 2.89 3.44 -16.36
C ALA A 197 3.07 4.47 -15.25
N ALA A 198 3.05 5.77 -15.59
CA ALA A 198 3.15 6.85 -14.60
C ALA A 198 2.00 6.83 -13.58
N VAL A 199 0.76 6.57 -14.03
CA VAL A 199 -0.40 6.41 -13.13
C VAL A 199 -0.24 5.18 -12.24
N ASN A 200 0.29 4.07 -12.75
CA ASN A 200 0.55 2.87 -11.97
C ASN A 200 1.56 3.17 -10.85
N ASP A 201 2.68 3.80 -11.17
CA ASP A 201 3.71 4.13 -10.19
C ASP A 201 3.21 5.16 -9.16
N ALA A 202 2.45 6.18 -9.59
CA ALA A 202 1.78 7.10 -8.66
C ALA A 202 0.81 6.37 -7.71
N ALA A 203 0.01 5.44 -8.24
CA ALA A 203 -0.91 4.63 -7.43
C ALA A 203 -0.15 3.75 -6.43
N ARG A 204 1.00 3.19 -6.83
CA ARG A 204 1.89 2.42 -5.96
C ARG A 204 2.47 3.25 -4.83
N GLU A 205 2.99 4.44 -5.14
CA GLU A 205 3.61 5.34 -4.15
C GLU A 205 2.58 5.84 -3.13
N VAL A 206 1.43 6.33 -3.61
CA VAL A 206 0.34 6.80 -2.74
C VAL A 206 -0.22 5.65 -1.92
N GLY A 207 -0.47 4.49 -2.54
CA GLY A 207 -0.92 3.28 -1.85
C GLY A 207 0.04 2.90 -0.73
N ALA A 208 1.33 2.77 -1.03
CA ALA A 208 2.36 2.43 -0.06
C ALA A 208 2.40 3.40 1.12
N ALA A 209 2.36 4.71 0.83
CA ALA A 209 2.37 5.75 1.85
C ALA A 209 1.15 5.67 2.78
N ILE A 210 -0.05 5.45 2.23
CA ILE A 210 -1.28 5.26 3.02
C ILE A 210 -1.14 4.02 3.92
N GLY A 211 -0.60 2.91 3.39
CA GLY A 211 -0.38 1.69 4.15
C GLY A 211 0.51 1.89 5.37
N ILE A 212 1.64 2.58 5.17
CA ILE A 212 2.59 2.95 6.22
C ILE A 212 1.92 3.91 7.22
N ALA A 213 1.18 4.92 6.73
CA ALA A 213 0.51 5.91 7.57
C ALA A 213 -0.52 5.28 8.52
N ILE A 214 -1.36 4.37 8.00
CA ILE A 214 -2.34 3.63 8.79
C ILE A 214 -1.63 2.75 9.82
N ALA A 215 -0.67 1.93 9.36
CA ALA A 215 0.04 1.00 10.22
C ALA A 215 0.77 1.73 11.37
N GLY A 216 1.55 2.76 11.03
CA GLY A 216 2.30 3.56 11.98
C GLY A 216 1.40 4.31 12.96
N SER A 217 0.31 4.93 12.49
CA SER A 217 -0.57 5.72 13.36
C SER A 217 -1.30 4.84 14.38
N VAL A 218 -1.83 3.70 13.96
CA VAL A 218 -2.52 2.78 14.87
C VAL A 218 -1.53 2.14 15.84
N LEU A 219 -0.33 1.78 15.37
CA LEU A 219 0.75 1.27 16.20
C LEU A 219 1.15 2.27 17.29
N ALA A 220 1.41 3.53 16.90
CA ALA A 220 1.78 4.60 17.81
C ALA A 220 0.67 4.91 18.82
N ALA A 221 -0.59 5.00 18.37
CA ALA A 221 -1.74 5.22 19.24
C ALA A 221 -1.91 4.08 20.26
N GLY A 222 -1.76 2.82 19.81
CA GLY A 222 -1.84 1.65 20.69
C GLY A 222 -0.70 1.61 21.71
N TYR A 223 0.53 1.94 21.29
CA TYR A 223 1.68 2.08 22.18
C TYR A 223 1.43 3.13 23.26
N ALA A 224 1.05 4.36 22.86
CA ALA A 224 0.78 5.47 23.77
C ALA A 224 -0.33 5.14 24.79
N SER A 225 -1.36 4.39 24.37
CA SER A 225 -2.47 3.99 25.25
C SER A 225 -2.05 3.10 26.43
N ARG A 226 -0.94 2.35 26.29
CA ARG A 226 -0.46 1.41 27.31
C ARG A 226 0.75 1.92 28.09
N ILE A 227 1.51 2.85 27.52
CA ILE A 227 2.73 3.35 28.15
C ILE A 227 2.46 4.35 29.27
N HIS A 228 1.30 5.02 29.27
CA HIS A 228 0.98 6.10 30.20
C HIS A 228 1.09 5.72 31.69
N SER A 229 0.73 4.48 32.05
CA SER A 229 0.85 3.99 33.43
C SER A 229 2.30 3.88 33.90
N VAL A 230 3.23 3.58 32.98
CA VAL A 230 4.67 3.41 33.24
C VAL A 230 5.37 4.76 33.39
N LEU A 231 4.91 5.79 32.66
CA LEU A 231 5.51 7.13 32.69
C LEU A 231 5.54 7.76 34.10
N THR A 232 4.59 7.40 34.96
CA THR A 232 4.52 7.89 36.34
C THR A 232 5.72 7.45 37.20
N GLN A 233 6.35 6.33 36.84
CA GLN A 233 7.51 5.75 37.53
C GLN A 233 8.84 6.32 37.04
N MET A 234 8.81 7.22 36.05
CA MET A 234 10.00 7.74 35.37
C MET A 234 10.28 9.21 35.72
N PRO A 235 11.57 9.64 35.66
CA PRO A 235 11.95 11.04 35.72
C PRO A 235 11.25 11.85 34.61
N PRO A 236 10.82 13.11 34.88
CA PRO A 236 10.09 13.92 33.90
C PRO A 236 10.80 14.08 32.55
N GLN A 237 12.14 14.16 32.57
CA GLN A 237 12.99 14.33 31.39
C GLN A 237 12.95 13.13 30.44
N ALA A 238 12.75 11.93 30.98
CA ALA A 238 12.71 10.69 30.20
C ALA A 238 11.31 10.37 29.65
N ARG A 239 10.25 11.03 30.15
CA ARG A 239 8.86 10.69 29.80
C ARG A 239 8.52 10.96 28.35
N GLY A 240 8.98 12.08 27.79
CA GLY A 240 8.68 12.47 26.40
C GLY A 240 9.21 11.44 25.40
N PRO A 241 10.54 11.25 25.31
CA PRO A 241 11.12 10.26 24.41
C PRO A 241 10.55 8.85 24.60
N PHE A 242 10.30 8.45 25.86
CA PHE A 242 9.73 7.13 26.17
C PHE A 242 8.26 6.99 25.74
N SER A 243 7.49 8.07 25.65
CA SER A 243 6.12 8.02 25.12
C SER A 243 6.04 8.09 23.59
N ASP A 244 7.06 8.65 22.93
CA ASP A 244 7.02 8.93 21.50
C ASP A 244 7.12 7.67 20.64
N SER A 245 8.03 6.75 20.99
CA SER A 245 8.18 5.49 20.28
C SER A 245 8.91 4.43 21.10
N LEU A 246 8.73 3.15 20.73
CA LEU A 246 9.52 2.07 21.33
C LEU A 246 11.02 2.24 21.06
N ALA A 247 11.42 2.74 19.89
CA ALA A 247 12.84 2.96 19.58
C ALA A 247 13.48 3.94 20.58
N ALA A 248 12.87 5.12 20.78
CA ALA A 248 13.32 6.11 21.75
C ALA A 248 13.24 5.59 23.19
N ALA A 249 12.22 4.80 23.52
CA ALA A 249 12.12 4.15 24.83
C ALA A 249 13.29 3.18 25.11
N LEU A 250 13.71 2.42 24.10
CA LEU A 250 14.85 1.49 24.22
C LEU A 250 16.18 2.25 24.39
N GLU A 251 16.37 3.38 23.70
CA GLU A 251 17.55 4.25 23.89
C GLU A 251 17.64 4.79 25.33
N VAL A 252 16.50 5.21 25.91
CA VAL A 252 16.43 5.66 27.31
C VAL A 252 16.79 4.53 28.28
N VAL A 253 16.32 3.31 28.01
CA VAL A 253 16.61 2.12 28.84
C VAL A 253 18.09 1.75 28.78
N GLU A 254 18.71 1.79 27.60
CA GLU A 254 20.13 1.45 27.43
C GLU A 254 21.03 2.31 28.32
N GLY A 255 20.70 3.59 28.49
CA GLY A 255 21.41 4.49 29.41
C GLY A 255 21.20 4.18 30.91
N GLY A 256 20.14 3.43 31.28
CA GLY A 256 19.75 3.13 32.66
C GLY A 256 20.27 1.79 33.22
N GLY A 257 20.91 0.95 32.39
CA GLY A 257 21.49 -0.32 32.81
C GLY A 257 20.47 -1.39 33.24
N PRO A 258 20.88 -2.43 34.00
CA PRO A 258 20.01 -3.56 34.36
C PRO A 258 18.73 -3.18 35.12
N ALA A 259 18.73 -2.05 35.83
CA ALA A 259 17.56 -1.56 36.56
C ALA A 259 16.44 -1.08 35.63
N ALA A 260 16.74 -0.77 34.37
CA ALA A 260 15.76 -0.33 33.37
C ALA A 260 15.11 -1.50 32.60
N GLN A 261 15.53 -2.75 32.82
CA GLN A 261 14.99 -3.94 32.14
C GLN A 261 13.46 -4.09 32.27
N PRO A 262 12.84 -3.84 33.44
CA PRO A 262 11.37 -3.88 33.56
C PRO A 262 10.67 -2.83 32.69
N LEU A 263 11.29 -1.65 32.49
CA LEU A 263 10.75 -0.61 31.63
C LEU A 263 10.83 -1.02 30.15
N ALA A 264 11.91 -1.66 29.73
CA ALA A 264 12.05 -2.21 28.39
C ALA A 264 10.97 -3.26 28.10
N ALA A 265 10.74 -4.17 29.05
CA ALA A 265 9.70 -5.19 28.94
C ALA A 265 8.30 -4.55 28.81
N ALA A 266 8.00 -3.53 29.64
CA ALA A 266 6.74 -2.81 29.57
C ALA A 266 6.55 -2.06 28.24
N ALA A 267 7.61 -1.42 27.73
CA ALA A 267 7.60 -0.75 26.43
C ALA A 267 7.36 -1.74 25.28
N LYS A 268 8.07 -2.88 25.27
CA LYS A 268 7.85 -3.94 24.27
C LYS A 268 6.43 -4.50 24.34
N ALA A 269 5.89 -4.72 25.53
CA ALA A 269 4.50 -5.17 25.68
C ALA A 269 3.47 -4.15 25.17
N ALA A 270 3.68 -2.86 25.46
CA ALA A 270 2.86 -1.78 24.92
C ALA A 270 2.95 -1.71 23.38
N PHE A 271 4.14 -1.89 22.82
CA PHE A 271 4.34 -1.90 21.38
C PHE A 271 3.65 -3.08 20.72
N THR A 272 3.78 -4.29 21.28
CA THR A 272 3.09 -5.48 20.77
C THR A 272 1.57 -5.32 20.81
N HIS A 273 1.04 -4.58 21.80
CA HIS A 273 -0.38 -4.21 21.80
C HIS A 273 -0.76 -3.32 20.61
N GLY A 274 0.00 -2.24 20.36
CA GLY A 274 -0.21 -1.38 19.20
C GLY A 274 -0.03 -2.15 17.88
N HIS A 275 0.94 -3.07 17.80
CA HIS A 275 1.16 -3.92 16.64
C HIS A 275 -0.04 -4.83 16.37
N SER A 276 -0.61 -5.43 17.42
CA SER A 276 -1.83 -6.23 17.32
C SER A 276 -3.01 -5.40 16.78
N GLN A 277 -3.21 -4.19 17.31
CA GLN A 277 -4.26 -3.28 16.84
C GLN A 277 -4.06 -2.85 15.39
N ALA A 278 -2.83 -2.49 15.01
CA ALA A 278 -2.49 -2.09 13.65
C ALA A 278 -2.70 -3.24 12.66
N ALA A 279 -2.31 -4.47 13.04
CA ALA A 279 -2.55 -5.66 12.23
C ALA A 279 -4.06 -5.92 12.02
N LEU A 280 -4.90 -5.74 13.06
CA LEU A 280 -6.35 -5.85 12.93
C LEU A 280 -6.97 -4.76 12.04
N VAL A 281 -6.52 -3.51 12.18
CA VAL A 281 -7.00 -2.41 11.34
C VAL A 281 -6.60 -2.63 9.87
N LEU A 282 -5.37 -3.06 9.61
CA LEU A 282 -4.95 -3.44 8.26
C LEU A 282 -5.71 -4.65 7.73
N ALA A 283 -6.01 -5.66 8.57
CA ALA A 283 -6.83 -6.80 8.16
C ALA A 283 -8.23 -6.33 7.74
N ALA A 284 -8.87 -5.46 8.53
CA ALA A 284 -10.17 -4.88 8.21
C ALA A 284 -10.10 -4.03 6.92
N ALA A 285 -9.08 -3.18 6.79
CA ALA A 285 -8.84 -2.39 5.57
C ALA A 285 -8.66 -3.29 4.34
N THR A 286 -7.94 -4.41 4.48
CA THR A 286 -7.74 -5.40 3.42
C THR A 286 -9.05 -6.08 3.03
N VAL A 287 -9.92 -6.42 3.99
CA VAL A 287 -11.26 -6.96 3.71
C VAL A 287 -12.14 -5.91 3.00
N VAL A 288 -12.10 -4.66 3.44
CA VAL A 288 -12.81 -3.55 2.78
C VAL A 288 -12.31 -3.38 1.34
N SER A 289 -10.99 -3.41 1.12
CA SER A 289 -10.40 -3.40 -0.23
C SER A 289 -10.93 -4.56 -1.09
N ALA A 290 -11.01 -5.77 -0.53
CA ALA A 290 -11.56 -6.92 -1.24
C ALA A 290 -13.03 -6.69 -1.66
N ILE A 291 -13.85 -6.13 -0.77
CA ILE A 291 -15.26 -5.81 -1.04
C ILE A 291 -15.36 -4.72 -2.12
N VAL A 292 -14.60 -3.63 -1.99
CA VAL A 292 -14.57 -2.53 -2.97
C VAL A 292 -14.19 -3.06 -4.34
N LEU A 293 -13.14 -3.88 -4.44
CA LEU A 293 -12.72 -4.48 -5.70
C LEU A 293 -13.74 -5.47 -6.25
N ALA A 294 -14.42 -6.24 -5.39
CA ALA A 294 -15.48 -7.16 -5.80
C ALA A 294 -16.69 -6.44 -6.41
N LEU A 295 -17.00 -5.24 -5.92
CA LEU A 295 -18.11 -4.40 -6.37
C LEU A 295 -17.75 -3.56 -7.60
N TRP A 296 -16.49 -3.13 -7.73
CA TRP A 296 -16.05 -2.22 -8.79
C TRP A 296 -15.55 -2.95 -10.04
N ILE A 297 -14.87 -4.09 -9.89
CA ILE A 297 -14.32 -4.84 -11.02
C ILE A 297 -15.43 -5.69 -11.68
N PRO A 298 -15.77 -5.45 -12.96
CA PRO A 298 -16.74 -6.27 -13.67
C PRO A 298 -16.25 -7.72 -13.83
N GLU A 299 -17.19 -8.67 -13.77
CA GLU A 299 -16.91 -10.12 -13.69
C GLU A 299 -16.28 -10.71 -14.96
N ARG A 300 -16.31 -9.98 -16.09
CA ARG A 300 -15.69 -10.33 -17.37
C ARG A 300 -15.00 -9.09 -17.93
N GLU A 301 -13.75 -9.24 -18.38
CA GLU A 301 -13.09 -8.19 -19.17
C GLU A 301 -13.97 -7.87 -20.39
N PRO A 302 -14.37 -6.61 -20.61
CA PRO A 302 -14.87 -6.18 -21.90
C PRO A 302 -13.80 -6.48 -22.96
N ALA A 303 -14.23 -6.84 -24.17
CA ALA A 303 -13.30 -7.09 -25.27
C ALA A 303 -12.29 -5.94 -25.42
N PRO A 304 -11.02 -6.23 -25.79
CA PRO A 304 -9.98 -5.20 -25.89
C PRO A 304 -10.43 -3.99 -26.69
N TYR A 305 -10.21 -2.79 -26.15
CA TYR A 305 -10.47 -1.53 -26.84
C TYR A 305 -9.66 -1.51 -28.14
N GLY A 306 -10.35 -1.53 -29.28
CA GLY A 306 -9.73 -1.53 -30.62
C GLY A 306 -10.37 -2.47 -31.65
N ARG A 307 -11.22 -3.43 -31.27
CA ARG A 307 -11.86 -4.31 -32.27
C ARG A 307 -13.06 -3.70 -32.99
N HIS A 308 -13.65 -2.62 -32.46
CA HIS A 308 -14.79 -1.95 -33.08
C HIS A 308 -14.42 -0.86 -34.09
N ALA A 309 -13.14 -0.44 -34.18
CA ALA A 309 -12.72 0.58 -35.14
C ALA A 309 -12.29 0.01 -36.52
N LYS A 310 -12.28 -1.31 -36.70
CA LYS A 310 -11.89 -1.98 -37.97
C LYS A 310 -13.03 -2.66 -38.73
N LEU A 311 -14.30 -2.39 -38.37
CA LEU A 311 -15.46 -2.98 -39.07
C LEU A 311 -16.16 -2.02 -40.05
N ASP A 312 -15.59 -0.86 -40.31
CA ASP A 312 -16.10 0.12 -41.30
C ASP A 312 -15.20 0.27 -42.54
N ASP A 313 -14.36 -0.73 -42.83
CA ASP A 313 -13.75 -0.84 -44.17
C ASP A 313 -14.81 -1.33 -45.16
N GLN A 314 -15.23 -0.36 -45.95
CA GLN A 314 -16.31 -0.33 -46.93
C GLN A 314 -16.47 -1.58 -47.81
N PRO A 315 -17.71 -1.88 -48.28
CA PRO A 315 -17.90 -2.87 -49.32
C PRO A 315 -17.17 -2.43 -50.60
N VAL A 316 -16.25 -3.26 -51.08
CA VAL A 316 -15.63 -3.13 -52.40
C VAL A 316 -16.75 -3.15 -53.44
N ARG A 317 -17.11 -1.97 -53.97
CA ARG A 317 -17.90 -1.86 -55.19
C ARG A 317 -16.96 -2.07 -56.38
N GLU A 318 -17.05 -3.22 -57.02
CA GLU A 318 -16.49 -3.42 -58.36
C GLU A 318 -17.18 -2.47 -59.36
N PRO A 319 -16.43 -1.80 -60.25
CA PRO A 319 -17.04 -1.00 -61.30
C PRO A 319 -17.64 -1.91 -62.37
N ALA A 320 -18.89 -1.60 -62.76
CA ALA A 320 -19.60 -2.24 -63.85
C ALA A 320 -18.80 -2.12 -65.17
N VAL A 321 -18.51 -3.26 -65.78
CA VAL A 321 -18.02 -3.35 -67.16
C VAL A 321 -19.18 -2.99 -68.08
N VAL A 322 -19.10 -1.81 -68.70
CA VAL A 322 -19.98 -1.40 -69.80
C VAL A 322 -19.49 -2.11 -71.06
N ALA A 323 -20.39 -2.87 -71.68
CA ALA A 323 -20.23 -3.51 -72.98
C ALA A 323 -20.39 -2.50 -74.14
#